data_AF-A0A540NHM0-F1
#
_entry.id   AF-A0A540NHM0-F1
#
_cell.length_a   1.000
_cell.length_b   1.000
_cell.length_c   1.000
_cell.angle_alpha   90.00
_cell.angle_beta   90.00
_cell.angle_gamma   90.00
#
_symmetry.space_group_name_H-M   'P 1'
#
loop_
_entity.id
_entity.type
_entity.pdbx_description
1 polymer ?
#
loop_
_entity_poly.entity_id
_entity_poly.type
_entity_poly.pdbx_seq_one_letter_code
_entity_poly.pdbx_strand_id
1 'polypeptide(L)'
;MLESETPEERVVEILSKLPAKSLTRFKCLRKSWCTLINSPSFVAKHLNNSVDNKLSSSTCILVNHSQPHIFPDKNWKQEVFWSMINISIDSDEHSLHYDVVDLNIPFPLEDHDFVQIHGYCNGIVCVVVGKNFLLCNPATREFMQLPDSCLLLPPAEGKFQLDTTFEALGFGYDCKCKEYKVVQIIENCEYSDDEQTFNHCTTLPHTAEVYTTAANSWKEIKIDISSTTYSWSCSVYLKGFCYWYATDDEEYVLSFDLCDETFHRIQFPSRGESGFTFFYIFLRNESLTSFCSRYDRSGDSQSCEIWVMDDYHGVKSSWTKLLTVGALQGIEKPLTFWKSDELLMLSSDGRATSYNSSTGNLKYVHIPPILNKVVDFQALIYVESIVPLK
;
A
#
# COMPACT_ATOMS: atom_id res chain seq x y z
N MET A 1 -25.40 12.88 37.58
CA MET A 1 -24.31 12.22 38.32
C MET A 1 -23.19 12.01 37.31
N LEU A 2 -22.06 12.70 37.49
CA LEU A 2 -20.84 12.37 36.75
C LEU A 2 -20.30 11.08 37.37
N GLU A 3 -20.30 9.97 36.64
CA GLU A 3 -19.60 8.77 37.07
C GLU A 3 -18.12 9.13 37.26
N SER A 4 -17.61 8.95 38.46
CA SER A 4 -16.18 9.15 38.73
C SER A 4 -15.41 8.04 38.04
N GLU A 5 -14.71 8.38 36.95
CA GLU A 5 -13.80 7.44 36.27
C GLU A 5 -12.89 6.76 37.28
N THR A 6 -12.84 5.43 37.19
CA THR A 6 -11.95 4.61 38.00
C THR A 6 -10.50 4.89 37.63
N PRO A 7 -9.54 4.67 38.54
CA PRO A 7 -8.12 4.77 38.22
C PRO A 7 -7.69 3.87 37.05
N GLU A 8 -8.37 2.74 36.86
CA GLU A 8 -8.10 1.78 35.79
C GLU A 8 -8.53 2.32 34.42
N GLU A 9 -9.72 2.93 34.33
CA GLU A 9 -10.20 3.59 33.10
C GLU A 9 -9.27 4.72 32.67
N ARG A 10 -8.74 5.49 33.62
CA ARG A 10 -7.75 6.54 33.33
C ARG A 10 -6.43 5.97 32.79
N VAL A 11 -5.97 4.85 33.34
CA VAL A 11 -4.78 4.16 32.81
C VAL A 11 -5.03 3.68 31.39
N VAL A 12 -6.21 3.11 31.11
CA VAL A 12 -6.58 2.69 29.74
C VAL A 12 -6.60 3.88 28.78
N GLU A 13 -7.24 4.99 29.16
CA GLU A 13 -7.25 6.26 28.39
C GLU A 13 -5.82 6.72 28.05
N ILE A 14 -4.94 6.82 29.05
CA ILE A 14 -3.56 7.28 28.87
C ILE A 14 -2.79 6.33 27.96
N LEU A 15 -2.80 5.03 28.28
CA LEU A 15 -2.04 4.03 27.53
C LEU A 15 -2.54 3.93 26.08
N SER A 16 -3.85 4.03 25.84
CA SER A 16 -4.44 3.93 24.51
C SER A 16 -4.05 5.08 23.56
N LYS A 17 -3.39 6.13 24.06
CA LYS A 17 -2.88 7.27 23.27
C LYS A 17 -1.36 7.20 23.08
N LEU A 18 -0.68 6.22 23.66
CA LEU A 18 0.77 6.08 23.53
C LEU A 18 1.16 5.42 22.19
N PRO A 19 2.35 5.73 21.66
CA PRO A 19 2.90 5.04 20.50
C PRO A 19 3.01 3.52 20.73
N ALA A 20 2.82 2.74 19.67
CA ALA A 20 2.84 1.28 19.74
C ALA A 20 4.17 0.75 20.30
N LYS A 21 5.29 1.37 19.94
CA LYS A 21 6.63 1.05 20.47
C LYS A 21 6.73 1.20 21.99
N SER A 22 6.10 2.22 22.56
CA SER A 22 6.06 2.45 24.02
C SER A 22 5.22 1.38 24.71
N LEU A 23 4.08 1.03 24.12
CA LEU A 23 3.21 -0.03 24.64
C LEU A 23 3.91 -1.39 24.65
N THR A 24 4.63 -1.73 23.58
CA THR A 24 5.44 -2.95 23.52
C THR A 24 6.48 -3.02 24.64
N ARG A 25 7.13 -1.90 24.99
CA ARG A 25 8.04 -1.83 26.14
C ARG A 25 7.32 -1.98 27.47
N PHE A 26 6.11 -1.42 27.60
CA PHE A 26 5.32 -1.46 28.83
C PHE A 26 4.76 -2.86 29.13
N LYS A 27 4.53 -3.69 28.11
CA LYS A 27 4.20 -5.12 28.29
C LYS A 27 5.24 -5.83 29.17
N CYS A 28 6.52 -5.42 29.11
CA CYS A 28 7.61 -6.01 29.88
C CYS A 28 7.68 -5.53 31.34
N LEU A 29 6.98 -4.45 31.71
CA LEU A 29 7.11 -3.83 33.03
C LEU A 29 6.16 -4.45 34.08
N ARG A 30 4.95 -4.84 33.70
CA ARG A 30 3.94 -5.41 34.61
C ARG A 30 3.01 -6.37 33.91
N LYS A 31 2.73 -7.53 34.53
CA LYS A 31 1.81 -8.54 33.98
C LYS A 31 0.42 -7.99 33.67
N SER A 32 -0.15 -7.16 34.55
CA SER A 32 -1.47 -6.57 34.33
C SER A 32 -1.50 -5.65 33.10
N TRP A 33 -0.40 -4.92 32.82
CA TRP A 33 -0.28 -4.11 31.59
C TRP A 33 -0.11 -4.99 30.36
N CYS A 34 0.65 -6.08 30.45
CA CYS A 34 0.73 -7.07 29.36
C CYS A 34 -0.66 -7.63 29.02
N THR A 35 -1.42 -8.08 30.02
CA THR A 35 -2.80 -8.58 29.84
C THR A 35 -3.71 -7.51 29.25
N LEU A 36 -3.64 -6.28 29.76
CA LEU A 36 -4.46 -5.17 29.27
C LEU A 36 -4.14 -4.83 27.81
N ILE A 37 -2.87 -4.63 27.47
CA ILE A 37 -2.44 -4.21 26.13
C ILE A 37 -2.72 -5.30 25.08
N ASN A 38 -2.68 -6.57 25.47
CA ASN A 38 -3.03 -7.69 24.58
C ASN A 38 -4.54 -7.95 24.49
N SER A 39 -5.38 -7.26 25.28
CA SER A 39 -6.82 -7.48 25.22
C SER A 39 -7.42 -6.93 23.92
N PRO A 40 -8.35 -7.65 23.25
CA PRO A 40 -8.94 -7.20 21.99
C PRO A 40 -9.61 -5.82 22.08
N SER A 41 -10.25 -5.51 23.21
CA SER A 41 -10.87 -4.22 23.47
C SER A 41 -9.86 -3.07 23.53
N PHE A 42 -8.70 -3.31 24.14
CA PHE A 42 -7.64 -2.30 24.21
C PHE A 42 -6.98 -2.10 22.83
N VAL A 43 -6.74 -3.19 22.09
CA VAL A 43 -6.19 -3.13 20.72
C VAL A 43 -7.12 -2.32 19.80
N ALA A 44 -8.43 -2.58 19.84
CA ALA A 44 -9.42 -1.83 19.07
C ALA A 44 -9.46 -0.35 19.49
N LYS A 45 -9.42 -0.05 20.80
CA LYS A 45 -9.39 1.32 21.31
C LYS A 45 -8.12 2.07 20.87
N HIS A 46 -6.95 1.42 20.95
CA HIS A 46 -5.67 1.98 20.49
C HIS A 46 -5.71 2.27 18.99
N LEU A 47 -6.18 1.31 18.18
CA LEU A 47 -6.30 1.48 16.73
C LEU A 47 -7.21 2.67 16.37
N ASN A 48 -8.39 2.77 16.98
CA ASN A 48 -9.32 3.87 16.73
C ASN A 48 -8.67 5.22 17.10
N ASN A 49 -8.04 5.31 18.27
CA ASN A 49 -7.34 6.54 18.67
C ASN A 49 -6.20 6.90 17.70
N SER A 50 -5.46 5.91 17.19
CA SER A 50 -4.39 6.17 16.22
C SER A 50 -4.94 6.69 14.89
N VAL A 51 -6.10 6.20 14.44
CA VAL A 51 -6.80 6.69 13.25
C VAL A 51 -7.33 8.12 13.48
N ASP A 52 -7.92 8.40 14.64
CA ASP A 52 -8.46 9.73 14.96
C ASP A 52 -7.34 10.79 15.13
N ASN A 53 -6.22 10.43 15.77
CA ASN A 53 -5.07 11.32 15.96
C ASN A 53 -4.39 11.72 14.63
N LYS A 54 -4.48 10.89 13.59
CA LYS A 54 -4.03 11.20 12.22
C LYS A 54 -4.74 12.43 11.65
N LEU A 55 -5.97 12.72 12.07
CA LEU A 55 -6.68 13.92 11.63
C LEU A 55 -6.24 15.20 12.37
N SER A 56 -5.53 15.10 13.50
CA SER A 56 -5.42 16.23 14.44
C SER A 56 -3.99 16.73 14.71
N SER A 57 -2.92 15.93 14.54
CA SER A 57 -1.57 16.41 14.96
C SER A 57 -0.35 15.90 14.17
N SER A 58 -0.42 14.72 13.55
CA SER A 58 0.74 14.17 12.82
C SER A 58 0.37 13.16 11.73
N THR A 59 1.09 13.20 10.62
CA THR A 59 1.01 12.20 9.54
C THR A 59 2.26 11.33 9.57
N CYS A 60 2.07 10.02 9.40
CA CYS A 60 3.16 9.07 9.27
C CYS A 60 3.10 8.39 7.90
N ILE A 61 4.25 8.26 7.24
CA ILE A 61 4.39 7.54 5.97
C ILE A 61 5.40 6.44 6.12
N LEU A 62 5.00 5.24 5.70
CA LEU A 62 5.91 4.14 5.47
C LEU A 62 6.43 4.22 4.04
N VAL A 63 7.75 4.26 3.90
CA VAL A 63 8.45 4.23 2.63
C VAL A 63 9.19 2.91 2.51
N ASN A 64 8.89 2.17 1.45
CA ASN A 64 9.75 1.09 0.95
C ASN A 64 10.59 1.65 -0.18
N HIS A 65 11.90 1.49 -0.08
CA HIS A 65 12.82 1.97 -1.08
C HIS A 65 14.04 1.06 -1.16
N SER A 66 14.65 1.02 -2.33
CA SER A 66 15.86 0.23 -2.52
C SER A 66 16.93 1.02 -3.26
N GLN A 67 18.17 0.66 -2.99
CA GLN A 67 19.33 1.21 -3.66
C GLN A 67 20.16 0.08 -4.28
N PRO A 68 20.43 0.14 -5.60
CA PRO A 68 21.38 -0.75 -6.22
C PRO A 68 22.81 -0.29 -5.90
N HIS A 69 23.62 -1.19 -5.35
CA HIS A 69 25.06 -1.04 -5.23
C HIS A 69 25.74 -1.82 -6.33
N ILE A 70 26.48 -1.14 -7.19
CA ILE A 70 27.29 -1.77 -8.24
C ILE A 70 28.72 -1.85 -7.72
N PHE A 71 29.20 -3.06 -7.50
CA PHE A 71 30.56 -3.32 -7.07
C PHE A 71 31.53 -3.23 -8.26
N PRO A 72 32.83 -2.94 -8.03
CA PRO A 72 33.83 -2.84 -9.10
C PRO A 72 34.00 -4.12 -9.95
N ASP A 73 33.62 -5.28 -9.41
CA ASP A 73 33.62 -6.58 -10.08
C ASP A 73 32.37 -6.82 -10.96
N LYS A 74 31.50 -5.81 -11.11
CA LYS A 74 30.19 -5.85 -11.79
C LYS A 74 29.15 -6.73 -11.11
N ASN A 75 29.38 -7.20 -9.89
CA ASN A 75 28.29 -7.69 -9.06
C ASN A 75 27.42 -6.52 -8.64
N TRP A 76 26.11 -6.75 -8.53
CA TRP A 76 25.19 -5.76 -7.99
C TRP A 76 24.53 -6.34 -6.74
N LYS A 77 24.26 -5.51 -5.74
CA LYS A 77 23.42 -5.88 -4.60
C LYS A 77 22.34 -4.84 -4.45
N GLN A 78 21.11 -5.27 -4.28
CA GLN A 78 20.01 -4.38 -3.93
C GLN A 78 19.89 -4.36 -2.41
N GLU A 79 20.09 -3.19 -1.83
CA GLU A 79 19.80 -2.96 -0.43
C GLU A 79 18.41 -2.37 -0.31
N VAL A 80 17.56 -3.02 0.47
CA VAL A 80 16.19 -2.60 0.73
C VAL A 80 16.12 -1.95 2.10
N PHE A 81 15.40 -0.83 2.16
CA PHE A 81 15.21 -0.04 3.37
C PHE A 81 13.74 0.27 3.57
N TRP A 82 13.31 0.18 4.83
CA TRP A 82 12.06 0.76 5.27
C TRP A 82 12.37 1.99 6.10
N SER A 83 11.74 3.10 5.74
CA SER A 83 11.86 4.35 6.50
C SER A 83 10.48 4.87 6.84
N MET A 84 10.34 5.39 8.05
CA MET A 84 9.14 6.02 8.55
C MET A 84 9.35 7.52 8.56
N ILE A 85 8.54 8.25 7.80
CA ILE A 85 8.56 9.72 7.80
C ILE A 85 7.45 10.19 8.73
N ASN A 86 7.83 10.81 9.83
CA ASN A 86 6.92 11.39 10.81
C ASN A 86 6.85 12.89 10.62
N ILE A 87 5.64 13.41 10.41
CA ILE A 87 5.42 14.82 10.08
C ILE A 87 4.58 15.42 11.19
N SER A 88 5.10 16.46 11.85
CA SER A 88 4.31 17.27 12.77
C SER A 88 3.51 18.31 11.99
N ILE A 89 2.24 18.47 12.34
CA ILE A 89 1.35 19.48 11.73
C ILE A 89 1.54 20.87 12.37
N ASP A 90 2.48 21.01 13.32
CA ASP A 90 2.64 22.22 14.14
C ASP A 90 2.98 23.49 13.33
N SER A 91 2.49 24.61 13.85
CA SER A 91 1.85 25.72 13.14
C SER A 91 2.73 26.80 12.48
N ASP A 92 3.84 26.43 11.82
CA ASP A 92 4.58 27.38 10.97
C ASP A 92 4.44 26.98 9.49
N GLU A 93 3.58 27.71 8.76
CA GLU A 93 3.21 27.49 7.34
C GLU A 93 4.40 27.45 6.36
N HIS A 94 5.62 27.74 6.81
CA HIS A 94 6.78 27.93 5.95
C HIS A 94 7.87 26.85 6.05
N SER A 95 7.85 25.99 7.08
CA SER A 95 8.86 24.92 7.24
C SER A 95 8.22 23.54 7.41
N LEU A 96 8.58 22.61 6.53
CA LEU A 96 8.20 21.19 6.65
C LEU A 96 9.09 20.58 7.74
N HIS A 97 8.58 20.46 8.96
CA HIS A 97 9.25 19.70 10.01
C HIS A 97 8.86 18.23 9.90
N TYR A 98 9.85 17.40 9.55
CA TYR A 98 9.71 15.96 9.46
C TYR A 98 10.92 15.27 10.08
N ASP A 99 10.69 14.08 10.63
CA ASP A 99 11.71 13.18 11.15
C ASP A 99 11.66 11.88 10.35
N VAL A 100 12.83 11.32 10.02
CA VAL A 100 12.94 10.06 9.28
C VAL A 100 13.58 9.03 10.19
N VAL A 101 12.86 7.94 10.42
CA VAL A 101 13.31 6.82 11.25
C VAL A 101 13.45 5.57 10.39
N ASP A 102 14.64 4.99 10.36
CA ASP A 102 14.84 3.70 9.72
C ASP A 102 14.18 2.57 10.52
N LEU A 103 13.48 1.71 9.81
CA LEU A 103 12.82 0.54 10.34
C LEU A 103 13.61 -0.69 9.95
N ASN A 104 13.79 -1.57 10.94
CA ASN A 104 14.28 -2.91 10.67
C ASN A 104 13.17 -3.69 9.97
N ILE A 105 13.51 -4.26 8.82
CA ILE A 105 12.66 -5.22 8.14
C ILE A 105 12.56 -6.46 9.04
N PRO A 106 11.36 -6.88 9.46
CA PRO A 106 11.20 -7.86 10.55
C PRO A 106 11.47 -9.31 10.15
N PHE A 107 11.95 -9.56 8.93
CA PHE A 107 12.18 -10.89 8.35
C PHE A 107 13.57 -10.97 7.69
N PRO A 108 14.16 -12.18 7.60
CA PRO A 108 15.44 -12.36 6.91
C PRO A 108 15.29 -12.08 5.41
N LEU A 109 16.26 -11.38 4.84
CA LEU A 109 16.39 -11.11 3.40
C LEU A 109 17.58 -11.89 2.86
N GLU A 110 17.40 -12.56 1.73
CA GLU A 110 18.49 -13.12 0.94
C GLU A 110 19.11 -12.03 0.04
N ASP A 111 20.32 -12.28 -0.46
CA ASP A 111 20.93 -11.39 -1.43
C ASP A 111 20.07 -11.35 -2.70
N HIS A 112 19.74 -10.14 -3.18
CA HIS A 112 18.89 -9.88 -4.35
C HIS A 112 17.37 -10.05 -4.18
N ASP A 113 16.87 -10.26 -2.96
CA ASP A 113 15.43 -10.23 -2.71
C ASP A 113 14.86 -8.83 -3.00
N PHE A 114 13.88 -8.76 -3.90
CA PHE A 114 13.03 -7.60 -4.03
C PHE A 114 11.96 -7.63 -2.94
N VAL A 115 11.62 -6.46 -2.42
CA VAL A 115 10.57 -6.29 -1.41
C VAL A 115 9.54 -5.33 -1.96
N GLN A 116 8.29 -5.76 -2.01
CA GLN A 116 7.18 -4.95 -2.49
C GLN A 116 6.04 -4.95 -1.49
N ILE A 117 5.52 -3.77 -1.18
CA ILE A 117 4.30 -3.64 -0.39
C ILE A 117 3.10 -3.75 -1.34
N HIS A 118 2.13 -4.58 -0.97
CA HIS A 118 0.92 -4.80 -1.75
C HIS A 118 -0.36 -4.34 -1.08
N GLY A 119 -0.33 -4.03 0.22
CA GLY A 119 -1.49 -3.51 0.90
C GLY A 119 -1.21 -3.13 2.34
N TYR A 120 -2.10 -2.34 2.90
CA TYR A 120 -2.02 -1.86 4.27
C TYR A 120 -3.41 -1.85 4.90
N CYS A 121 -3.53 -2.40 6.11
CA CYS A 121 -4.77 -2.36 6.88
C CYS A 121 -4.45 -2.40 8.38
N ASN A 122 -5.04 -1.47 9.15
CA ASN A 122 -5.01 -1.48 10.61
C ASN A 122 -3.60 -1.59 11.24
N GLY A 123 -2.57 -1.00 10.62
CA GLY A 123 -1.17 -1.09 11.09
C GLY A 123 -0.39 -2.30 10.59
N ILE A 124 -1.05 -3.23 9.90
CA ILE A 124 -0.42 -4.38 9.25
C ILE A 124 -0.18 -4.04 7.78
N VAL A 125 0.97 -4.43 7.27
CA VAL A 125 1.32 -4.37 5.84
C VAL A 125 1.45 -5.78 5.27
N CYS A 126 0.94 -5.95 4.05
CA CYS A 126 1.12 -7.15 3.25
C CYS A 126 2.26 -6.92 2.26
N VAL A 127 3.23 -7.82 2.28
CA VAL A 127 4.53 -7.65 1.62
C VAL A 127 4.90 -8.94 0.89
N VAL A 128 5.46 -8.78 -0.31
CA VAL A 128 6.09 -9.86 -1.08
C VAL A 128 7.60 -9.70 -0.98
N VAL A 129 8.28 -10.80 -0.67
CA VAL A 129 9.74 -10.87 -0.52
C VAL A 129 10.24 -12.06 -1.34
N GLY A 130 10.84 -11.78 -2.49
CA GLY A 130 11.15 -12.82 -3.47
C GLY A 130 9.87 -13.58 -3.88
N LYS A 131 9.72 -14.82 -3.42
CA LYS A 131 8.52 -15.67 -3.66
C LYS A 131 7.58 -15.78 -2.46
N ASN A 132 7.96 -15.22 -1.32
CA ASN A 132 7.24 -15.39 -0.06
C ASN A 132 6.24 -14.25 0.16
N PHE A 133 5.03 -14.61 0.59
CA PHE A 133 4.01 -13.66 1.02
C PHE A 133 4.03 -13.52 2.54
N LEU A 134 4.07 -12.29 3.02
CA LEU A 134 4.22 -11.97 4.43
C LEU A 134 3.19 -10.92 4.86
N LEU A 135 2.63 -11.12 6.04
CA LEU A 135 1.98 -10.05 6.81
C LEU A 135 2.94 -9.62 7.90
N CYS A 136 3.15 -8.32 8.05
CA CYS A 136 3.95 -7.81 9.16
C CYS A 136 3.37 -6.54 9.77
N ASN A 137 3.63 -6.36 11.06
CA ASN A 137 3.34 -5.14 11.78
C ASN A 137 4.68 -4.46 12.10
N PRO A 138 5.08 -3.42 11.35
CA PRO A 138 6.35 -2.74 11.55
C PRO A 138 6.52 -2.16 12.96
N ALA A 139 5.41 -1.76 13.60
CA ALA A 139 5.43 -1.15 14.93
C ALA A 139 5.65 -2.17 16.06
N THR A 140 5.09 -3.38 15.94
CA THR A 140 5.32 -4.48 16.91
C THR A 140 6.53 -5.36 16.54
N ARG A 141 7.01 -5.27 15.30
CA ARG A 141 8.04 -6.13 14.69
C ARG A 141 7.61 -7.59 14.57
N GLU A 142 6.31 -7.84 14.61
CA GLU A 142 5.75 -9.17 14.37
C GLU A 142 5.62 -9.39 12.87
N PHE A 143 5.84 -10.63 12.43
CA PHE A 143 5.58 -11.06 11.07
C PHE A 143 4.99 -12.47 11.06
N MET A 144 4.29 -12.76 9.98
CA MET A 144 3.69 -14.04 9.66
C MET A 144 3.91 -14.32 8.18
N GLN A 145 4.53 -15.44 7.86
CA GLN A 145 4.60 -15.95 6.51
C GLN A 145 3.31 -16.70 6.18
N LEU A 146 2.72 -16.39 5.03
CA LEU A 146 1.54 -17.08 4.54
C LEU A 146 1.94 -18.45 3.97
N PRO A 147 1.06 -19.45 4.03
CA PRO A 147 1.28 -20.71 3.34
C PRO A 147 1.37 -20.50 1.83
N ASP A 148 1.96 -21.46 1.13
CA ASP A 148 1.99 -21.44 -0.33
C ASP A 148 0.57 -21.41 -0.90
N SER A 149 0.41 -20.65 -1.99
CA SER A 149 -0.80 -20.59 -2.78
C SER A 149 -1.27 -21.99 -3.19
N CYS A 150 -2.59 -22.20 -3.24
CA CYS A 150 -3.15 -23.46 -3.75
C CYS A 150 -3.22 -23.52 -5.28
N LEU A 151 -3.00 -22.38 -5.95
CA LEU A 151 -3.09 -22.23 -7.40
C LEU A 151 -1.71 -22.07 -8.07
N LEU A 152 -0.67 -21.67 -7.35
CA LEU A 152 0.69 -21.60 -7.89
C LEU A 152 1.19 -23.01 -8.23
N LEU A 153 1.49 -23.22 -9.51
CA LEU A 153 2.07 -24.47 -9.98
C LEU A 153 3.59 -24.48 -9.73
N PRO A 154 4.18 -25.66 -9.47
CA PRO A 154 5.64 -25.76 -9.39
C PRO A 154 6.26 -25.42 -10.76
N PRO A 155 7.48 -24.86 -10.79
CA PRO A 155 8.18 -24.54 -12.04
C PRO A 155 8.26 -25.79 -12.93
N ALA A 156 7.79 -25.69 -14.17
CA ALA A 156 7.70 -26.84 -15.07
C ALA A 156 9.10 -27.33 -15.52
N GLU A 157 9.35 -28.63 -15.36
CA GLU A 157 10.52 -29.32 -15.94
C GLU A 157 10.17 -29.86 -17.36
N GLY A 158 9.98 -28.98 -18.36
CA GLY A 158 9.59 -29.45 -19.71
C GLY A 158 9.46 -28.36 -20.78
N LYS A 159 9.19 -28.76 -22.04
CA LYS A 159 9.07 -27.84 -23.20
C LYS A 159 7.69 -27.16 -23.36
N PHE A 160 6.64 -27.75 -22.80
CA PHE A 160 5.33 -27.12 -22.63
C PHE A 160 5.26 -26.59 -21.20
N GLN A 161 5.12 -25.28 -21.04
CA GLN A 161 5.16 -24.68 -19.71
C GLN A 161 3.90 -23.84 -19.52
N LEU A 162 3.13 -24.21 -18.50
CA LEU A 162 2.17 -23.33 -17.87
C LEU A 162 2.97 -22.50 -16.88
N ASP A 163 3.08 -21.20 -17.14
CA ASP A 163 3.68 -20.25 -16.22
C ASP A 163 2.59 -19.51 -15.47
N THR A 164 2.87 -19.21 -14.22
CA THR A 164 1.91 -18.61 -13.30
C THR A 164 2.55 -17.39 -12.67
N THR A 165 2.01 -16.21 -12.98
CA THR A 165 2.43 -14.93 -12.41
C THR A 165 1.32 -14.39 -11.52
N PHE A 166 1.69 -13.71 -10.43
CA PHE A 166 0.69 -12.99 -9.65
C PHE A 166 0.46 -11.63 -10.31
N GLU A 167 -0.80 -11.30 -10.55
CA GLU A 167 -1.20 -10.08 -11.24
C GLU A 167 -1.49 -8.97 -10.22
N ALA A 168 -2.30 -9.30 -9.21
CA ALA A 168 -2.69 -8.39 -8.15
C ALA A 168 -2.70 -9.12 -6.80
N LEU A 169 -2.28 -8.41 -5.77
CA LEU A 169 -2.41 -8.84 -4.38
C LEU A 169 -3.10 -7.72 -3.60
N GLY A 170 -4.06 -8.05 -2.76
CA GLY A 170 -4.71 -7.09 -1.88
C GLY A 170 -4.91 -7.62 -0.47
N PHE A 171 -4.95 -6.71 0.48
CA PHE A 171 -5.00 -7.02 1.90
C PHE A 171 -5.96 -6.10 2.63
N GLY A 172 -6.80 -6.67 3.48
CA GLY A 172 -7.73 -5.89 4.27
C GLY A 172 -8.41 -6.68 5.39
N TYR A 173 -9.30 -5.99 6.09
CA TYR A 173 -10.06 -6.53 7.22
C TYR A 173 -11.52 -6.72 6.84
N ASP A 174 -12.02 -7.95 6.99
CA ASP A 174 -13.44 -8.26 6.89
C ASP A 174 -14.10 -7.98 8.26
N CYS A 175 -14.87 -6.91 8.33
CA CYS A 175 -15.52 -6.50 9.56
C CYS A 175 -16.68 -7.43 9.99
N LYS A 176 -17.29 -8.17 9.07
CA LYS A 176 -18.37 -9.11 9.38
C LYS A 176 -17.80 -10.40 9.97
N CYS A 177 -16.75 -10.95 9.35
CA CYS A 177 -16.07 -12.16 9.82
C CYS A 177 -15.04 -11.88 10.93
N LYS A 178 -14.69 -10.60 11.15
CA LYS A 178 -13.71 -10.11 12.12
C LYS A 178 -12.32 -10.68 11.93
N GLU A 179 -11.92 -10.87 10.68
CA GLU A 179 -10.64 -11.47 10.32
C GLU A 179 -9.96 -10.69 9.20
N TYR A 180 -8.65 -10.90 9.07
CA TYR A 180 -7.90 -10.36 7.94
C TYR A 180 -7.92 -11.33 6.78
N LYS A 181 -8.00 -10.78 5.57
CA LYS A 181 -7.98 -11.54 4.32
C LYS A 181 -6.91 -10.99 3.39
N VAL A 182 -6.28 -11.89 2.65
CA VAL A 182 -5.41 -11.56 1.52
C VAL A 182 -6.06 -12.16 0.28
N VAL A 183 -6.23 -11.36 -0.76
CA VAL A 183 -6.77 -11.78 -2.05
C VAL A 183 -5.66 -11.71 -3.08
N GLN A 184 -5.54 -12.76 -3.87
CA GLN A 184 -4.56 -12.88 -4.93
C GLN A 184 -5.28 -13.13 -6.26
N ILE A 185 -4.90 -12.36 -7.28
CA ILE A 185 -5.29 -12.58 -8.68
C ILE A 185 -4.08 -13.13 -9.41
N ILE A 186 -4.28 -14.18 -10.18
CA ILE A 186 -3.25 -14.97 -10.81
C ILE A 186 -3.49 -14.98 -12.31
N GLU A 187 -2.46 -14.63 -13.08
CA GLU A 187 -2.41 -14.79 -14.52
C GLU A 187 -1.70 -16.11 -14.84
N ASN A 188 -2.33 -16.90 -15.71
CA ASN A 188 -1.80 -18.18 -16.17
C ASN A 188 -1.52 -18.08 -17.66
N CYS A 189 -0.39 -18.63 -18.09
CA CYS A 189 0.17 -18.40 -19.40
C CYS A 189 0.66 -19.72 -20.02
N GLU A 190 0.16 -20.08 -21.20
CA GLU A 190 0.61 -21.27 -21.94
C GLU A 190 1.55 -20.89 -23.08
N TYR A 191 2.76 -21.43 -23.09
CA TYR A 191 3.75 -21.20 -24.15
C TYR A 191 3.71 -22.31 -25.22
N SER A 192 3.74 -21.92 -26.51
CA SER A 192 3.87 -22.86 -27.63
C SER A 192 5.32 -23.06 -28.11
N ASP A 193 5.57 -24.24 -28.69
CA ASP A 193 6.91 -24.72 -29.12
C ASP A 193 7.21 -24.40 -30.60
N ASP A 194 6.83 -23.22 -31.07
CA ASP A 194 7.24 -22.76 -32.40
C ASP A 194 8.72 -22.34 -32.35
N GLU A 195 9.59 -23.24 -32.84
CA GLU A 195 11.07 -23.17 -32.90
C GLU A 195 11.68 -21.87 -33.49
N GLN A 196 10.87 -20.88 -33.85
CA GLN A 196 11.30 -19.63 -34.47
C GLN A 196 11.28 -18.42 -33.52
N THR A 197 10.53 -18.42 -32.41
CA THR A 197 10.55 -17.30 -31.44
C THR A 197 10.02 -17.69 -30.06
N PHE A 198 10.72 -17.34 -28.97
CA PHE A 198 10.31 -17.47 -27.56
C PHE A 198 9.03 -16.67 -27.15
N ASN A 199 8.20 -16.23 -28.10
CA ASN A 199 7.27 -15.11 -27.91
C ASN A 199 5.79 -15.43 -28.13
N HIS A 200 5.37 -16.68 -28.33
CA HIS A 200 3.94 -16.99 -28.42
C HIS A 200 3.44 -17.60 -27.11
N CYS A 201 2.91 -16.72 -26.25
CA CYS A 201 2.25 -17.06 -25.00
C CYS A 201 0.76 -16.77 -25.14
N THR A 202 -0.08 -17.74 -24.77
CA THR A 202 -1.53 -17.57 -24.67
C THR A 202 -1.89 -17.32 -23.22
N THR A 203 -2.42 -16.14 -22.92
CA THR A 203 -2.98 -15.83 -21.61
C THR A 203 -4.29 -16.59 -21.40
N LEU A 204 -4.37 -17.31 -20.30
CA LEU A 204 -5.56 -18.01 -19.85
C LEU A 204 -6.45 -17.07 -19.00
N PRO A 205 -7.72 -17.43 -18.76
CA PRO A 205 -8.55 -16.70 -17.83
C PRO A 205 -7.87 -16.56 -16.46
N HIS A 206 -8.03 -15.39 -15.85
CA HIS A 206 -7.52 -15.14 -14.51
C HIS A 206 -8.15 -16.14 -13.53
N THR A 207 -7.35 -16.53 -12.55
CA THR A 207 -7.83 -17.26 -11.38
C THR A 207 -7.60 -16.40 -10.16
N ALA A 208 -8.34 -16.65 -9.09
CA ALA A 208 -8.19 -15.89 -7.86
C ALA A 208 -8.35 -16.79 -6.65
N GLU A 209 -7.70 -16.41 -5.56
CA GLU A 209 -7.81 -17.09 -4.28
C GLU A 209 -7.79 -16.09 -3.13
N VAL A 210 -8.33 -16.53 -2.00
CA VAL A 210 -8.39 -15.75 -0.76
C VAL A 210 -7.79 -16.55 0.37
N TYR A 211 -6.81 -15.97 1.05
CA TYR A 211 -6.31 -16.42 2.33
C TYR A 211 -7.11 -15.78 3.45
N THR A 212 -7.41 -16.57 4.48
CA THR A 212 -8.09 -16.12 5.70
C THR A 212 -7.20 -16.40 6.91
N THR A 213 -7.04 -15.42 7.79
CA THR A 213 -6.23 -15.61 9.02
C THR A 213 -6.84 -16.65 9.97
N ALA A 214 -8.17 -16.82 9.99
CA ALA A 214 -8.81 -17.79 10.89
C ALA A 214 -8.57 -19.25 10.47
N ALA A 215 -8.62 -19.55 9.17
CA ALA A 215 -8.36 -20.90 8.66
C ALA A 215 -6.85 -21.15 8.42
N ASN A 216 -6.06 -20.08 8.29
CA ASN A 216 -4.67 -20.13 7.89
C ASN A 216 -4.46 -20.94 6.59
N SER A 217 -5.34 -20.73 5.62
CA SER A 217 -5.33 -21.45 4.35
C SER A 217 -5.87 -20.58 3.21
N TRP A 218 -5.42 -20.88 2.00
CA TRP A 218 -5.98 -20.34 0.76
C TRP A 218 -7.22 -21.11 0.33
N LYS A 219 -8.11 -20.41 -0.35
CA LYS A 219 -9.31 -20.96 -0.99
C LYS A 219 -9.49 -20.27 -2.34
N GLU A 220 -9.65 -21.07 -3.39
CA GLU A 220 -9.99 -20.57 -4.72
C GLU A 220 -11.36 -19.87 -4.72
N ILE A 221 -11.43 -18.76 -5.44
CA ILE A 221 -12.64 -17.98 -5.68
C ILE A 221 -12.80 -17.71 -7.18
N LYS A 222 -14.02 -17.39 -7.59
CA LYS A 222 -14.31 -17.08 -8.98
C LYS A 222 -13.93 -15.63 -9.30
N ILE A 223 -13.31 -15.45 -10.45
CA ILE A 223 -13.08 -14.15 -11.06
C ILE A 223 -13.50 -14.23 -12.52
N ASP A 224 -14.50 -13.44 -12.90
CA ASP A 224 -15.02 -13.40 -14.27
C ASP A 224 -14.48 -12.17 -15.04
N ILE A 225 -13.46 -11.52 -14.50
CA ILE A 225 -12.88 -10.29 -15.04
C ILE A 225 -11.49 -10.62 -15.59
N SER A 226 -11.32 -10.49 -16.90
CA SER A 226 -10.01 -10.47 -17.54
C SER A 226 -9.44 -9.06 -17.48
N SER A 227 -8.52 -8.81 -16.54
CA SER A 227 -7.94 -7.48 -16.34
C SER A 227 -6.45 -7.55 -16.13
N THR A 228 -5.69 -6.71 -16.83
CA THR A 228 -4.32 -6.45 -16.45
C THR A 228 -4.31 -5.40 -15.35
N THR A 229 -3.73 -5.72 -14.21
CA THR A 229 -3.51 -4.78 -13.11
C THR A 229 -2.05 -4.36 -13.08
N TYR A 230 -1.79 -3.09 -12.76
CA TYR A 230 -0.41 -2.63 -12.70
C TYR A 230 0.24 -3.11 -11.40
N SER A 231 1.03 -4.18 -11.50
CA SER A 231 1.73 -4.84 -10.40
C SER A 231 2.61 -3.93 -9.53
N TRP A 232 3.05 -2.78 -10.06
CA TRP A 232 3.84 -1.79 -9.31
C TRP A 232 3.02 -0.86 -8.40
N SER A 233 1.69 -0.99 -8.38
CA SER A 233 0.81 -0.22 -7.50
C SER A 233 0.29 -1.06 -6.34
N CYS A 234 0.41 -0.54 -5.11
CA CYS A 234 -0.16 -1.18 -3.93
C CYS A 234 -1.70 -1.20 -4.04
N SER A 235 -2.34 -2.28 -3.57
CA SER A 235 -3.77 -2.24 -3.34
C SER A 235 -4.11 -1.21 -2.27
N VAL A 236 -5.30 -0.62 -2.42
CA VAL A 236 -5.85 0.32 -1.45
C VAL A 236 -6.97 -0.37 -0.68
N TYR A 237 -6.87 -0.42 0.65
CA TYR A 237 -7.97 -0.89 1.51
C TYR A 237 -8.83 0.28 1.97
N LEU A 238 -10.15 0.20 1.76
CA LEU A 238 -11.10 1.17 2.30
C LEU A 238 -12.44 0.49 2.65
N LYS A 239 -12.85 0.61 3.92
CA LYS A 239 -14.16 0.21 4.44
C LYS A 239 -14.60 -1.21 4.04
N GLY A 240 -13.69 -2.19 4.09
CA GLY A 240 -13.99 -3.59 3.78
C GLY A 240 -13.77 -3.99 2.31
N PHE A 241 -13.25 -3.08 1.49
CA PHE A 241 -12.94 -3.34 0.08
C PHE A 241 -11.45 -3.16 -0.18
N CYS A 242 -10.91 -3.98 -1.07
CA CYS A 242 -9.62 -3.76 -1.70
C CYS A 242 -9.83 -3.17 -3.09
N TYR A 243 -9.02 -2.19 -3.47
CA TYR A 243 -9.08 -1.51 -4.76
C TYR A 243 -7.73 -1.60 -5.47
N TRP A 244 -7.78 -1.76 -6.79
CA TRP A 244 -6.62 -1.73 -7.69
C TRP A 244 -6.93 -0.84 -8.88
N TYR A 245 -5.88 -0.22 -9.41
CA TYR A 245 -5.93 0.33 -10.75
C TYR A 245 -5.79 -0.82 -11.75
N ALA A 246 -6.73 -0.93 -12.70
CA ALA A 246 -6.79 -2.00 -13.67
C ALA A 246 -7.07 -1.43 -15.07
N THR A 247 -6.59 -2.14 -16.09
CA THR A 247 -6.80 -1.79 -17.48
C THR A 247 -7.12 -3.02 -18.31
N ASP A 248 -8.05 -2.87 -19.24
CA ASP A 248 -8.23 -3.75 -20.39
C ASP A 248 -8.30 -2.88 -21.65
N ASP A 249 -9.42 -2.91 -22.39
CA ASP A 249 -9.73 -1.93 -23.43
C ASP A 249 -9.98 -0.53 -22.84
N GLU A 250 -10.33 -0.44 -21.56
CA GLU A 250 -10.57 0.80 -20.82
C GLU A 250 -9.83 0.82 -19.47
N GLU A 251 -9.68 2.01 -18.89
CA GLU A 251 -9.08 2.21 -17.57
C GLU A 251 -10.20 2.20 -16.52
N TYR A 252 -10.04 1.43 -15.44
CA TYR A 252 -11.04 1.36 -14.37
C TYR A 252 -10.39 1.01 -13.03
N VAL A 253 -11.16 1.17 -11.96
CA VAL A 253 -10.81 0.64 -10.64
C VAL A 253 -11.43 -0.74 -10.50
N LEU A 254 -10.60 -1.75 -10.31
CA LEU A 254 -11.05 -3.06 -9.86
C LEU A 254 -11.24 -2.99 -8.35
N SER A 255 -12.37 -3.49 -7.85
CA SER A 255 -12.66 -3.56 -6.42
C SER A 255 -13.03 -4.98 -6.03
N PHE A 256 -12.69 -5.37 -4.81
CA PHE A 256 -13.03 -6.66 -4.23
C PHE A 256 -13.68 -6.45 -2.86
N ASP A 257 -14.90 -6.96 -2.69
CA ASP A 257 -15.60 -6.98 -1.41
C ASP A 257 -15.02 -8.12 -0.56
N LEU A 258 -14.36 -7.79 0.55
CA LEU A 258 -13.74 -8.80 1.42
C LEU A 258 -14.78 -9.65 2.15
N CYS A 259 -16.00 -9.14 2.35
CA CYS A 259 -17.05 -9.87 3.01
C CYS A 259 -17.74 -10.83 2.04
N ASP A 260 -18.22 -10.30 0.92
CA ASP A 260 -19.03 -11.08 -0.02
C ASP A 260 -18.14 -11.89 -1.00
N GLU A 261 -16.82 -11.66 -0.99
CA GLU A 261 -15.80 -12.32 -1.82
C GLU A 261 -16.06 -12.16 -3.33
N THR A 262 -16.49 -10.97 -3.74
CA THR A 262 -16.89 -10.65 -5.12
C THR A 262 -16.13 -9.46 -5.68
N PHE A 263 -15.78 -9.56 -6.97
CA PHE A 263 -15.15 -8.47 -7.72
C PHE A 263 -16.18 -7.56 -8.39
N HIS A 264 -15.89 -6.26 -8.41
CA HIS A 264 -16.68 -5.26 -9.12
C HIS A 264 -15.79 -4.28 -9.88
N ARG A 265 -16.26 -3.82 -11.03
CA ARG A 265 -15.59 -2.80 -11.85
C ARG A 265 -16.20 -1.43 -11.55
N ILE A 266 -15.35 -0.45 -11.30
CA ILE A 266 -15.74 0.93 -11.02
C ILE A 266 -15.10 1.82 -12.07
N GLN A 267 -15.93 2.50 -12.86
CA GLN A 267 -15.46 3.28 -14.00
C GLN A 267 -14.80 4.60 -13.54
N PHE A 268 -13.72 4.97 -14.21
CA PHE A 268 -13.15 6.32 -14.14
C PHE A 268 -14.01 7.32 -14.94
N PRO A 269 -13.81 8.65 -14.77
CA PRO A 269 -14.34 9.66 -15.66
C PRO A 269 -14.06 9.36 -17.12
N SER A 270 -15.01 9.66 -17.99
CA SER A 270 -14.82 9.40 -19.42
C SER A 270 -13.66 10.24 -19.96
N ARG A 271 -12.90 9.70 -20.92
CA ARG A 271 -11.83 10.45 -21.60
C ARG A 271 -12.33 11.72 -22.28
N GLY A 272 -13.63 11.83 -22.59
CA GLY A 272 -14.24 13.05 -23.10
C GLY A 272 -14.41 14.17 -22.07
N GLU A 273 -14.47 13.82 -20.78
CA GLU A 273 -14.62 14.76 -19.65
C GLU A 273 -13.26 15.24 -19.13
N SER A 274 -12.23 14.37 -19.12
CA SER A 274 -10.88 14.73 -18.67
C SER A 274 -9.95 15.10 -19.83
N GLY A 275 -9.95 14.32 -20.92
CA GLY A 275 -8.88 14.35 -21.92
C GLY A 275 -7.54 13.83 -21.40
N PHE A 276 -7.53 13.10 -20.28
CA PHE A 276 -6.36 12.56 -19.58
C PHE A 276 -6.51 11.04 -19.37
N THR A 277 -5.39 10.32 -19.25
CA THR A 277 -5.32 8.91 -18.85
C THR A 277 -5.10 8.82 -17.35
N PHE A 278 -5.88 8.00 -16.66
CA PHE A 278 -5.75 7.74 -15.23
C PHE A 278 -4.57 6.81 -14.96
N PHE A 279 -3.96 6.96 -13.79
CA PHE A 279 -2.86 6.10 -13.34
C PHE A 279 -2.72 6.22 -11.83
N TYR A 280 -2.41 5.10 -11.17
CA TYR A 280 -2.32 4.97 -9.71
C TYR A 280 -3.62 5.31 -8.95
N ILE A 281 -3.80 4.64 -7.82
CA ILE A 281 -4.85 4.95 -6.85
C ILE A 281 -4.24 5.05 -5.45
N PHE A 282 -4.82 5.88 -4.61
CA PHE A 282 -4.40 6.10 -3.23
C PHE A 282 -5.57 6.63 -2.41
N LEU A 283 -5.38 6.78 -1.09
CA LEU A 283 -6.39 7.35 -0.20
C LEU A 283 -6.09 8.79 0.15
N ARG A 284 -7.13 9.62 0.12
CA ARG A 284 -7.13 10.96 0.68
C ARG A 284 -8.40 11.17 1.47
N ASN A 285 -8.28 11.50 2.76
CA ASN A 285 -9.42 11.76 3.66
C ASN A 285 -10.54 10.70 3.54
N GLU A 286 -10.17 9.42 3.63
CA GLU A 286 -11.08 8.27 3.51
C GLU A 286 -11.82 8.15 2.16
N SER A 287 -11.35 8.83 1.12
CA SER A 287 -11.90 8.73 -0.23
C SER A 287 -10.85 8.15 -1.18
N LEU A 288 -11.31 7.29 -2.10
CA LEU A 288 -10.44 6.77 -3.15
C LEU A 288 -10.07 7.89 -4.12
N THR A 289 -8.80 8.03 -4.43
CA THR A 289 -8.27 9.12 -5.25
C THR A 289 -7.35 8.56 -6.32
N SER A 290 -7.30 9.19 -7.49
CA SER A 290 -6.44 8.80 -8.61
C SER A 290 -5.82 10.02 -9.28
N PHE A 291 -4.67 9.80 -9.91
CA PHE A 291 -3.99 10.79 -10.75
C PHE A 291 -4.40 10.58 -12.21
N CYS A 292 -4.44 11.64 -13.00
CA CYS A 292 -4.54 11.52 -14.45
C CYS A 292 -3.66 12.52 -15.18
N SER A 293 -3.03 12.09 -16.28
CA SER A 293 -2.08 12.89 -17.07
C SER A 293 -2.29 12.66 -18.56
N ARG A 294 -1.89 13.63 -19.37
CA ARG A 294 -2.02 13.56 -20.83
C ARG A 294 -0.75 12.90 -21.33
N TYR A 295 -0.93 11.89 -22.15
CA TYR A 295 0.19 11.22 -22.80
C TYR A 295 0.45 11.93 -24.13
N ASP A 296 1.49 12.77 -24.22
CA ASP A 296 2.03 13.20 -25.51
C ASP A 296 3.36 12.50 -25.74
N ARG A 297 3.57 12.05 -26.98
CA ARG A 297 4.76 11.32 -27.42
C ARG A 297 6.03 12.18 -27.43
N SER A 298 5.90 13.48 -27.14
CA SER A 298 6.97 14.49 -27.12
C SER A 298 7.86 14.44 -25.86
N GLY A 299 7.42 13.78 -24.78
CA GLY A 299 8.23 13.62 -23.56
C GLY A 299 8.33 14.87 -22.67
N ASP A 300 7.59 15.94 -22.98
CA ASP A 300 7.52 17.13 -22.14
C ASP A 300 6.65 16.88 -20.89
N SER A 301 7.07 17.48 -19.76
CA SER A 301 6.33 17.42 -18.50
C SER A 301 4.92 17.99 -18.69
N GLN A 302 3.90 17.20 -18.35
CA GLN A 302 2.51 17.61 -18.48
C GLN A 302 1.87 17.81 -17.11
N SER A 303 0.88 18.68 -17.09
CA SER A 303 0.02 18.87 -15.93
C SER A 303 -0.67 17.55 -15.57
N CYS A 304 -0.73 17.27 -14.28
CA CYS A 304 -1.45 16.12 -13.72
C CYS A 304 -2.70 16.64 -13.00
N GLU A 305 -3.83 15.97 -13.16
CA GLU A 305 -5.01 16.25 -12.37
C GLU A 305 -5.22 15.16 -11.32
N ILE A 306 -5.88 15.55 -10.24
CA ILE A 306 -6.18 14.66 -9.12
C ILE A 306 -7.69 14.60 -9.00
N TRP A 307 -8.23 13.39 -9.03
CA TRP A 307 -9.66 13.12 -8.97
C TRP A 307 -9.98 12.25 -7.76
N VAL A 308 -11.03 12.62 -7.04
CA VAL A 308 -11.50 11.92 -5.85
C VAL A 308 -12.84 11.27 -6.19
N MET A 309 -13.00 10.01 -5.83
CA MET A 309 -14.27 9.30 -5.93
C MET A 309 -15.20 9.81 -4.83
N ASP A 310 -16.39 10.26 -5.21
CA ASP A 310 -17.45 10.59 -4.25
C ASP A 310 -18.02 9.27 -3.67
N ASP A 311 -18.61 9.34 -2.47
CA ASP A 311 -19.10 8.16 -1.74
C ASP A 311 -19.86 7.17 -2.66
N TYR A 312 -19.36 5.93 -2.69
CA TYR A 312 -19.90 4.89 -3.55
C TYR A 312 -21.30 4.47 -3.07
N HIS A 313 -22.34 4.98 -3.74
CA HIS A 313 -23.75 4.62 -3.49
C HIS A 313 -24.24 3.48 -4.41
N GLY A 314 -23.35 2.62 -4.89
CA GLY A 314 -23.69 1.35 -5.55
C GLY A 314 -24.09 1.40 -7.02
N VAL A 315 -24.69 2.49 -7.53
CA VAL A 315 -25.24 2.50 -8.91
C VAL A 315 -24.39 3.31 -9.90
N LYS A 316 -23.61 4.30 -9.43
CA LYS A 316 -22.67 5.05 -10.26
C LYS A 316 -21.60 5.68 -9.38
N SER A 317 -20.33 5.36 -9.61
CA SER A 317 -19.23 6.15 -9.05
C SER A 317 -19.21 7.50 -9.76
N SER A 318 -19.36 8.58 -9.01
CA SER A 318 -18.99 9.91 -9.49
C SER A 318 -17.58 10.21 -8.99
N TRP A 319 -16.82 10.89 -9.84
CA TRP A 319 -15.49 11.37 -9.50
C TRP A 319 -15.49 12.88 -9.68
N THR A 320 -14.92 13.57 -8.70
CA THR A 320 -14.82 15.02 -8.69
C THR A 320 -13.35 15.41 -8.84
N LYS A 321 -13.07 16.31 -9.79
CA LYS A 321 -11.74 16.90 -9.93
C LYS A 321 -11.43 17.75 -8.71
N LEU A 322 -10.36 17.39 -8.01
CA LEU A 322 -9.92 18.08 -6.79
C LEU A 322 -8.99 19.24 -7.11
N LEU A 323 -7.92 18.98 -7.85
CA LEU A 323 -6.92 20.00 -8.19
C LEU A 323 -6.16 19.66 -9.47
N THR A 324 -5.50 20.68 -10.02
CA THR A 324 -4.56 20.54 -11.15
C THR A 324 -3.16 20.86 -10.65
N VAL A 325 -2.25 19.89 -10.77
CA VAL A 325 -0.82 20.08 -10.58
C VAL A 325 -0.25 20.55 -11.93
N GLY A 326 0.44 21.68 -11.93
CA GLY A 326 1.08 22.20 -13.15
C GLY A 326 2.11 21.24 -13.75
N ALA A 327 2.61 21.55 -14.94
CA ALA A 327 3.73 20.82 -15.53
C ALA A 327 4.99 20.99 -14.65
N LEU A 328 5.32 19.97 -13.87
CA LEU A 328 6.50 19.96 -13.01
C LEU A 328 7.63 19.24 -13.74
N GLN A 329 8.62 19.99 -14.22
CA GLN A 329 9.77 19.42 -14.91
C GLN A 329 10.58 18.53 -13.96
N GLY A 330 10.93 17.32 -14.41
CA GLY A 330 11.72 16.38 -13.62
C GLY A 330 10.95 15.66 -12.53
N ILE A 331 9.62 15.61 -12.59
CA ILE A 331 8.79 14.73 -11.76
C ILE A 331 8.43 13.49 -12.57
N GLU A 332 8.72 12.31 -12.00
CA GLU A 332 8.42 11.01 -12.62
C GLU A 332 6.99 10.59 -12.31
N LYS A 333 6.64 10.53 -11.02
CA LYS A 333 5.29 10.16 -10.58
C LYS A 333 4.94 10.74 -9.21
N PRO A 334 3.67 11.12 -8.99
CA PRO A 334 3.17 11.39 -7.65
C PRO A 334 3.04 10.09 -6.85
N LEU A 335 3.07 10.19 -5.53
CA LEU A 335 3.03 9.04 -4.62
C LEU A 335 1.81 9.08 -3.70
N THR A 336 1.73 10.06 -2.80
CA THR A 336 0.61 10.20 -1.85
C THR A 336 0.55 11.60 -1.26
N PHE A 337 -0.62 12.01 -0.76
CA PHE A 337 -0.75 13.20 0.09
C PHE A 337 -0.32 12.89 1.50
N TRP A 338 0.39 13.83 2.12
CA TRP A 338 0.79 13.72 3.53
C TRP A 338 0.35 14.90 4.40
N LYS A 339 -0.13 15.98 3.78
CA LYS A 339 -0.98 17.04 4.35
C LYS A 339 -2.07 17.38 3.33
N SER A 340 -3.09 18.15 3.71
CA SER A 340 -4.21 18.51 2.83
C SER A 340 -3.78 19.11 1.48
N ASP A 341 -2.67 19.87 1.49
CA ASP A 341 -2.12 20.60 0.37
C ASP A 341 -0.70 20.17 -0.03
N GLU A 342 -0.08 19.23 0.66
CA GLU A 342 1.28 18.75 0.36
C GLU A 342 1.24 17.33 -0.22
N LEU A 343 1.80 17.21 -1.43
CA LEU A 343 1.86 16.00 -2.22
C LEU A 343 3.30 15.50 -2.29
N LEU A 344 3.53 14.27 -1.84
CA LEU A 344 4.81 13.58 -2.02
C LEU A 344 4.90 13.02 -3.44
N MET A 345 6.02 13.27 -4.09
CA MET A 345 6.32 12.87 -5.47
C MET A 345 7.72 12.28 -5.57
N LEU A 346 7.93 11.46 -6.59
CA LEU A 346 9.24 10.98 -7.01
C LEU A 346 9.74 11.82 -8.19
N SER A 347 10.90 12.44 -8.06
CA SER A 347 11.57 13.13 -9.16
C SER A 347 12.30 12.15 -10.08
N SER A 348 12.51 12.53 -11.34
CA SER A 348 13.17 11.72 -12.38
C SER A 348 14.63 11.38 -12.07
N ASP A 349 15.24 12.07 -11.11
CA ASP A 349 16.56 11.76 -10.57
C ASP A 349 16.51 10.75 -9.41
N GLY A 350 15.32 10.23 -9.07
CA GLY A 350 15.09 9.24 -8.03
C GLY A 350 14.97 9.80 -6.62
N ARG A 351 14.78 11.11 -6.43
CA ARG A 351 14.63 11.74 -5.11
C ARG A 351 13.16 11.96 -4.73
N ALA A 352 12.88 11.91 -3.43
CA ALA A 352 11.57 12.28 -2.91
C ALA A 352 11.43 13.82 -2.87
N THR A 353 10.29 14.33 -3.33
CA THR A 353 10.01 15.77 -3.41
C THR A 353 8.59 16.05 -2.90
N SER A 354 8.45 17.05 -2.03
CA SER A 354 7.15 17.58 -1.58
C SER A 354 6.74 18.74 -2.47
N TYR A 355 5.50 18.69 -2.96
CA TYR A 355 4.86 19.76 -3.70
C TYR A 355 3.71 20.34 -2.88
N ASN A 356 3.81 21.62 -2.55
CA ASN A 356 2.72 22.35 -1.91
C ASN A 356 1.77 22.89 -3.00
N SER A 357 0.58 22.33 -3.08
CA SER A 357 -0.45 22.71 -4.05
C SER A 357 -1.03 24.12 -3.84
N SER A 358 -0.97 24.66 -2.62
CA SER A 358 -1.46 26.02 -2.31
C SER A 358 -0.50 27.10 -2.81
N THR A 359 0.81 26.87 -2.67
CA THR A 359 1.87 27.85 -2.99
C THR A 359 2.59 27.55 -4.30
N GLY A 360 2.45 26.34 -4.83
CA GLY A 360 3.20 25.84 -5.98
C GLY A 360 4.66 25.50 -5.68
N ASN A 361 5.09 25.55 -4.42
CA ASN A 361 6.49 25.35 -4.04
C ASN A 361 6.88 23.87 -4.05
N LEU A 362 8.08 23.59 -4.56
CA LEU A 362 8.72 22.28 -4.50
C LEU A 362 9.86 22.28 -3.48
N LYS A 363 9.93 21.23 -2.66
CA LYS A 363 10.99 21.03 -1.65
C LYS A 363 11.47 19.59 -1.70
N TYR A 364 12.78 19.38 -1.76
CA TYR A 364 13.35 18.04 -1.64
C TYR A 364 13.15 17.49 -0.23
N VAL A 365 12.81 16.21 -0.17
CA VAL A 365 12.65 15.44 1.07
C VAL A 365 13.83 14.50 1.17
N HIS A 366 14.65 14.69 2.19
CA HIS A 366 15.79 13.83 2.43
C HIS A 366 15.35 12.58 3.20
N ILE A 367 15.60 11.40 2.62
CA ILE A 367 15.29 10.09 3.22
C ILE A 367 16.60 9.30 3.27
N PRO A 368 17.32 9.32 4.40
CA PRO A 368 18.47 8.45 4.61
C PRO A 368 18.08 6.95 4.47
N PRO A 369 19.03 6.05 4.18
CA PRO A 369 20.46 6.28 3.92
C PRO A 369 20.78 6.65 2.45
N ILE A 370 19.78 6.97 1.62
CA ILE A 370 19.95 7.07 0.16
C ILE A 370 20.85 8.25 -0.23
N LEU A 371 21.87 7.96 -1.04
CA LEU A 371 22.83 8.96 -1.54
C LEU A 371 22.62 9.37 -3.01
N ASN A 372 22.10 8.48 -3.86
CA ASN A 372 22.16 8.65 -5.33
C ASN A 372 20.82 8.46 -6.06
N LYS A 373 20.36 7.22 -6.24
CA LYS A 373 19.18 6.88 -7.06
C LYS A 373 18.35 5.81 -6.36
N VAL A 374 17.07 6.09 -6.15
CA VAL A 374 16.12 5.10 -5.62
C VAL A 374 15.54 4.28 -6.76
N VAL A 375 15.39 2.98 -6.52
CA VAL A 375 14.59 2.06 -7.32
C VAL A 375 13.50 1.48 -6.41
N ASP A 376 12.34 1.17 -6.98
CA ASP A 376 11.21 0.58 -6.25
C ASP A 376 10.70 1.43 -5.07
N PHE A 377 10.53 2.73 -5.30
CA PHE A 377 9.97 3.66 -4.31
C PHE A 377 8.45 3.48 -4.17
N GLN A 378 8.00 3.01 -3.01
CA GLN A 378 6.60 2.97 -2.61
C GLN A 378 6.40 3.77 -1.32
N ALA A 379 5.35 4.57 -1.27
CA ALA A 379 4.96 5.30 -0.07
C ALA A 379 3.47 5.11 0.20
N LEU A 380 3.14 4.84 1.45
CA LEU A 380 1.75 4.77 1.91
C LEU A 380 1.59 5.45 3.26
N ILE A 381 0.40 5.99 3.50
CA ILE A 381 0.07 6.60 4.79
C ILE A 381 -0.12 5.48 5.81
N TYR A 382 0.76 5.48 6.81
CA TYR A 382 0.84 4.43 7.80
C TYR A 382 0.29 4.91 9.14
N VAL A 383 -0.54 4.09 9.77
CA VAL A 383 -1.01 4.30 11.15
C VAL A 383 -0.44 3.18 12.00
N GLU A 384 0.38 3.55 12.99
CA GLU A 384 0.91 2.61 13.96
C GLU A 384 -0.22 1.94 14.75
N SER A 385 -0.15 0.62 14.88
CA SER A 385 -1.06 -0.14 15.71
C SER A 385 -0.33 -1.23 16.48
N ILE A 386 -0.96 -1.69 17.56
CA ILE A 386 -0.54 -2.87 18.31
C ILE A 386 -1.33 -4.13 17.91
N VAL A 387 -1.97 -4.13 16.73
CA VAL A 387 -2.74 -5.28 16.26
C VAL A 387 -1.82 -6.49 16.15
N PRO A 388 -2.12 -7.60 16.84
CA PRO A 388 -1.31 -8.81 16.78
C PRO A 388 -1.53 -9.55 15.46
N LEU A 389 -0.49 -10.24 15.00
CA LEU A 389 -0.58 -11.17 13.86
C LEU A 389 -0.88 -12.61 14.26
N LYS A 390 -0.91 -12.93 15.57
CA LYS A 390 -1.08 -14.30 16.10
C LYS A 390 -2.13 -14.37 17.19
#